data_AF-A0A532U4B5-F1
#
_entry.id   AF-A0A532U4B5-F1
#
_cell.length_a   1.000
_cell.length_b   1.000
_cell.length_c   1.000
_cell.angle_alpha   90.00
_cell.angle_beta   90.00
_cell.angle_gamma   90.00
#
_symmetry.space_group_name_H-M   'P 1'
#
loop_
_entity.id
_entity.type
_entity.pdbx_description
1 polymer ?
#
loop_
_entity_poly.entity_id
_entity_poly.type
_entity_poly.pdbx_seq_one_letter_code
_entity_poly.pdbx_strand_id
1 'polypeptide(L)'
;MNDPKVIIRINLDTLPVRLLILGLLAALLVGVVGSVAWAREGASPAEGGRYAPLAQGVSGRQYYLTISDGHLGNEALTACAAGYHMASLWELLDVSNMTYNTSLGYQIVGGDQGDGPPTDVQGWVRTGNLPSTGTGAPGTNNCGSYSQDSDVMEGTIVSLPNDWSTPGTLIGSWSATTSKCNTDQRVWCVED
;
A
#
# COMPACT_ATOMS: atom_id res chain seq x y z
N MET A 1 37.77 32.80 42.83
CA MET A 1 38.69 33.28 41.78
C MET A 1 37.90 33.17 40.48
N ASN A 2 37.53 34.29 39.86
CA ASN A 2 36.55 34.35 38.76
C ASN A 2 37.21 33.99 37.42
N ASP A 3 36.58 33.10 36.64
CA ASP A 3 36.99 32.80 35.25
C ASP A 3 36.62 33.96 34.32
N PRO A 4 37.54 34.47 33.48
CA PRO A 4 37.20 35.48 32.50
C PRO A 4 36.46 34.87 31.30
N LYS A 5 35.24 35.34 31.06
CA LYS A 5 34.46 34.99 29.86
C LYS A 5 34.90 35.87 28.69
N VAL A 6 35.53 35.27 27.67
CA VAL A 6 35.90 35.96 26.42
C VAL A 6 34.67 36.06 25.51
N ILE A 7 34.30 37.28 25.13
CA ILE A 7 33.21 37.54 24.18
C ILE A 7 33.83 38.10 22.89
N ILE A 8 33.76 37.31 21.81
CA ILE A 8 34.20 37.74 20.47
C ILE A 8 33.02 38.44 19.79
N ARG A 9 33.19 39.72 19.46
CA ARG A 9 32.20 40.48 18.65
C ARG A 9 32.72 40.59 17.22
N ILE A 10 32.06 39.88 16.30
CA ILE A 10 32.37 39.94 14.87
C ILE A 10 31.54 41.05 14.23
N ASN A 11 32.20 42.04 13.64
CA ASN A 11 31.55 43.15 12.95
C ASN A 11 31.40 42.83 11.45
N LEU A 12 30.17 42.59 11.02
CA LEU A 12 29.82 42.12 9.68
C LEU A 12 29.84 43.21 8.60
N ASP A 13 30.07 44.48 8.98
CA ASP A 13 30.03 45.62 8.05
C ASP A 13 31.38 45.99 7.42
N THR A 14 32.44 45.25 7.76
CA THR A 14 33.74 45.52 7.17
C THR A 14 33.82 44.97 5.75
N LEU A 15 34.30 45.80 4.82
CA LEU A 15 34.53 45.45 3.41
C LEU A 15 35.18 44.06 3.20
N PRO A 16 36.19 43.61 3.97
CA PRO A 16 36.76 42.27 3.80
C PRO A 16 35.78 41.13 4.09
N VAL A 17 34.86 41.29 5.06
CA VAL A 17 33.85 40.27 5.36
C VAL A 17 32.81 40.18 4.23
N ARG A 18 32.42 41.32 3.64
CA ARG A 18 31.52 41.34 2.48
C ARG A 18 32.13 40.67 1.25
N LEU A 19 33.42 40.90 0.98
CA LEU A 19 34.14 40.24 -0.11
C LEU A 19 34.25 38.72 0.10
N LEU A 20 34.44 38.29 1.34
CA LEU A 20 34.54 36.86 1.68
C LEU A 20 33.18 36.15 1.54
N ILE A 21 32.08 36.80 1.93
CA ILE A 21 30.72 36.29 1.72
C ILE A 21 30.38 36.21 0.22
N LEU A 22 30.71 37.24 -0.56
CA LEU A 22 30.49 37.24 -2.01
C LEU A 22 31.31 36.16 -2.72
N GLY A 23 32.55 35.92 -2.29
CA GLY A 23 33.39 34.84 -2.81
C GLY A 23 32.80 33.45 -2.54
N LEU A 24 32.29 33.22 -1.33
CA LEU A 24 31.64 31.95 -0.97
C LEU A 24 30.34 31.73 -1.76
N LEU A 25 29.52 32.78 -1.94
CA LEU A 25 28.30 32.69 -2.74
C LEU A 25 28.58 32.42 -4.22
N ALA A 26 29.63 33.03 -4.78
CA ALA A 26 30.05 32.77 -6.16
C ALA A 26 30.54 31.33 -6.35
N ALA A 27 31.31 30.79 -5.39
CA ALA A 27 31.76 29.39 -5.43
C ALA A 27 30.59 28.39 -5.35
N LEU A 28 29.56 28.70 -4.55
CA LEU A 28 28.37 27.86 -4.40
C LEU A 28 27.53 27.85 -5.68
N LEU A 29 27.40 28.99 -6.36
CA LEU A 29 26.72 29.09 -7.65
C LEU A 29 27.44 28.29 -8.76
N VAL A 30 28.77 28.32 -8.81
CA VAL A 30 29.53 27.53 -9.80
C VAL A 30 29.40 26.02 -9.53
N GLY A 31 29.39 25.60 -8.27
CA GLY A 31 29.18 24.20 -7.88
C GLY A 31 27.79 23.67 -8.26
N VAL A 32 26.73 24.47 -8.08
CA VAL A 32 25.35 24.10 -8.43
C VAL A 32 25.16 24.05 -9.95
N VAL A 33 25.67 25.03 -10.72
CA VAL A 33 25.54 25.01 -12.19
C VAL A 33 26.33 23.86 -12.81
N GLY A 34 27.51 23.54 -12.27
CA GLY A 34 28.31 22.40 -12.71
C GLY A 34 27.63 21.04 -12.49
N SER A 35 26.82 20.89 -11.44
CA SER A 35 26.14 19.62 -11.14
C SER A 35 24.85 19.39 -11.96
N VAL A 36 24.26 20.44 -12.55
CA VAL A 36 23.10 20.27 -13.46
C VAL A 36 23.51 19.88 -14.88
N ALA A 37 24.74 20.20 -15.30
CA ALA A 37 25.22 19.92 -16.67
C ALA A 37 25.55 18.43 -16.89
N TRP A 38 25.86 17.67 -15.83
CA TRP A 38 26.19 16.24 -15.92
C TRP A 38 25.00 15.30 -15.70
N ALA A 39 23.81 15.83 -15.40
CA ALA A 39 22.60 15.05 -15.18
C ALA A 39 21.74 14.87 -16.46
N ARG A 40 22.25 15.26 -17.63
CA ARG A 40 21.51 15.25 -18.91
C ARG A 40 22.19 14.43 -20.00
N GLU A 41 22.68 13.25 -19.67
CA GLU A 41 22.98 12.21 -20.66
C GLU A 41 22.29 10.92 -20.21
N GLY A 42 21.15 10.61 -20.83
CA GLY A 42 20.38 9.40 -20.51
C GLY A 42 18.91 9.37 -20.94
N ALA A 43 18.37 10.43 -21.54
CA ALA A 43 17.06 10.35 -22.17
C ALA A 43 17.21 9.80 -23.60
N SER A 44 17.23 8.47 -23.72
CA SER A 44 17.02 7.81 -25.02
C SER A 44 15.67 8.23 -25.61
N PRO A 45 15.57 8.46 -26.93
CA PRO A 45 14.27 8.66 -27.57
C PRO A 45 13.44 7.40 -27.36
N ALA A 46 12.22 7.56 -26.85
CA ALA A 46 11.25 6.48 -26.80
C ALA A 46 11.00 6.00 -28.24
N GLU A 47 11.58 4.85 -28.59
CA GLU A 47 11.20 4.11 -29.78
C GLU A 47 9.71 3.80 -29.65
N GLY A 48 8.96 4.11 -30.70
CA GLY A 48 7.56 3.73 -30.86
C GLY A 48 7.43 2.22 -30.80
N GLY A 49 7.32 1.70 -29.58
CA GLY A 49 6.92 0.35 -29.29
C GLY A 49 5.51 0.19 -29.85
N ARG A 50 5.43 -0.55 -30.96
CA ARG A 50 4.21 -1.19 -31.41
C ARG A 50 3.58 -1.80 -30.17
N TYR A 51 2.40 -1.32 -29.76
CA TYR A 51 1.60 -2.01 -28.76
C TYR A 51 1.41 -3.42 -29.29
N ALA A 52 2.20 -4.36 -28.77
CA ALA A 52 1.85 -5.76 -28.84
C ALA A 52 0.44 -5.84 -28.22
N PRO A 53 -0.52 -6.53 -28.85
CA PRO A 53 -1.77 -6.79 -28.15
C PRO A 53 -1.40 -7.41 -26.80
N LEU A 54 -1.88 -6.80 -25.71
CA LEU A 54 -1.81 -7.43 -24.39
C LEU A 54 -2.30 -8.85 -24.58
N ALA A 55 -1.42 -9.82 -24.32
CA ALA A 55 -1.71 -11.22 -24.52
C ALA A 55 -3.06 -11.52 -23.84
N GLN A 56 -4.04 -11.92 -24.62
CA GLN A 56 -5.30 -12.38 -24.08
C GLN A 56 -5.03 -13.59 -23.19
N GLY A 57 -5.39 -13.48 -21.91
CA GLY A 57 -5.66 -14.59 -21.01
C GLY A 57 -4.58 -15.65 -20.96
N VAL A 58 -3.41 -15.35 -20.39
CA VAL A 58 -2.75 -16.39 -19.60
C VAL A 58 -3.66 -16.54 -18.38
N SER A 59 -4.39 -17.65 -18.30
CA SER A 59 -5.28 -18.04 -17.19
C SER A 59 -4.80 -17.49 -15.86
N GLY A 60 -5.25 -16.29 -15.49
CA GLY A 60 -4.83 -15.63 -14.26
C GLY A 60 -5.43 -16.41 -13.10
N ARG A 61 -4.67 -16.59 -12.02
CA ARG A 61 -5.17 -17.21 -10.79
C ARG A 61 -6.53 -16.61 -10.45
N GLN A 62 -7.47 -17.47 -10.10
CA GLN A 62 -8.78 -17.02 -9.68
C GLN A 62 -8.72 -16.50 -8.23
N TYR A 63 -9.59 -15.55 -7.93
CA TYR A 63 -9.78 -15.07 -6.56
C TYR A 63 -11.25 -14.79 -6.33
N TYR A 64 -11.68 -14.79 -5.07
CA TYR A 64 -13.03 -14.41 -4.73
C TYR A 64 -13.15 -13.94 -3.28
N LEU A 65 -14.26 -13.30 -2.96
CA LEU A 65 -14.66 -12.99 -1.59
C LEU A 65 -15.77 -13.96 -1.18
N THR A 66 -15.64 -14.67 -0.06
CA THR A 66 -16.64 -15.68 0.34
C THR A 66 -18.08 -15.14 0.33
N ILE A 67 -19.04 -15.96 -0.12
CA ILE A 67 -20.49 -15.63 -0.11
C ILE A 67 -21.07 -15.58 1.31
N SER A 68 -20.49 -16.32 2.25
CA SER A 68 -20.77 -16.17 3.69
C SER A 68 -19.94 -15.03 4.28
N ASP A 69 -20.60 -14.19 5.08
CA ASP A 69 -20.00 -13.14 5.90
C ASP A 69 -19.75 -13.57 7.34
N GLY A 70 -20.19 -14.76 7.75
CA GLY A 70 -20.07 -15.27 9.12
C GLY A 70 -18.77 -16.00 9.42
N HIS A 71 -17.59 -15.45 9.05
CA HIS A 71 -16.31 -16.05 9.44
C HIS A 71 -15.61 -15.21 10.49
N LEU A 72 -15.34 -15.83 11.64
CA LEU A 72 -14.51 -15.28 12.70
C LEU A 72 -13.02 -15.35 12.32
N GLY A 73 -12.19 -14.62 13.06
CA GLY A 73 -10.74 -14.56 12.82
C GLY A 73 -10.04 -15.92 12.88
N ASN A 74 -10.50 -16.84 13.72
CA ASN A 74 -9.98 -18.22 13.82
C ASN A 74 -10.54 -19.18 12.75
N GLU A 75 -11.57 -18.78 12.01
CA GLU A 75 -12.19 -19.57 10.95
C GLU A 75 -11.69 -19.18 9.56
N ALA A 76 -11.08 -17.99 9.45
CA ALA A 76 -10.67 -17.40 8.19
C ALA A 76 -9.75 -18.29 7.35
N LEU A 77 -8.85 -19.06 7.99
CA LEU A 77 -7.88 -19.91 7.29
C LEU A 77 -8.52 -21.09 6.54
N THR A 78 -9.72 -21.49 6.93
CA THR A 78 -10.43 -22.65 6.37
C THR A 78 -11.73 -22.28 5.67
N ALA A 79 -12.01 -20.98 5.53
CA ALA A 79 -13.24 -20.48 4.89
C ALA A 79 -13.25 -20.66 3.37
N CYS A 80 -12.07 -20.78 2.75
CA CYS A 80 -11.94 -20.91 1.31
C CYS A 80 -12.31 -22.33 0.82
N ALA A 81 -12.81 -22.41 -0.41
CA ALA A 81 -13.17 -23.64 -1.08
C ALA A 81 -11.93 -24.48 -1.39
N ALA A 82 -12.10 -25.78 -1.65
CA ALA A 82 -11.00 -26.63 -2.03
C ALA A 82 -10.28 -26.11 -3.30
N GLY A 83 -8.94 -26.08 -3.26
CA GLY A 83 -8.10 -25.47 -4.30
C GLY A 83 -7.88 -23.97 -4.15
N TYR A 84 -8.33 -23.39 -3.04
CA TYR A 84 -8.12 -21.99 -2.68
C TYR A 84 -7.64 -21.88 -1.23
N HIS A 85 -6.88 -20.84 -0.96
CA HIS A 85 -6.50 -20.46 0.41
C HIS A 85 -6.86 -19.00 0.69
N MET A 86 -6.91 -18.66 1.98
CA MET A 86 -7.05 -17.27 2.41
C MET A 86 -5.88 -16.46 1.85
N ALA A 87 -6.21 -15.52 0.97
CA ALA A 87 -5.23 -14.76 0.22
C ALA A 87 -4.35 -13.92 1.12
N SER A 88 -3.10 -13.72 0.71
CA SER A 88 -2.31 -12.60 1.17
C SER A 88 -2.57 -11.34 0.34
N LEU A 89 -2.41 -10.17 0.96
CA LEU A 89 -2.56 -8.89 0.25
C LEU A 89 -1.54 -8.74 -0.88
N TRP A 90 -0.40 -9.44 -0.78
CA TRP A 90 0.62 -9.49 -1.82
C TRP A 90 0.20 -10.30 -3.05
N GLU A 91 -0.68 -11.27 -2.89
CA GLU A 91 -1.24 -12.04 -4.01
C GLU A 91 -2.37 -11.27 -4.71
N LEU A 92 -3.10 -10.45 -3.95
CA LEU A 92 -4.19 -9.62 -4.48
C LEU A 92 -3.74 -8.23 -4.91
N LEU A 93 -2.44 -7.94 -4.92
CA LEU A 93 -1.92 -6.59 -5.18
C LEU A 93 -2.40 -6.01 -6.51
N ASP A 94 -2.53 -6.87 -7.53
CA ASP A 94 -2.99 -6.50 -8.86
C ASP A 94 -4.07 -7.45 -9.36
N VAL A 95 -5.30 -7.17 -8.96
CA VAL A 95 -6.47 -7.93 -9.40
C VAL A 95 -6.85 -7.69 -10.87
N SER A 96 -6.22 -6.73 -11.56
CA SER A 96 -6.47 -6.50 -12.99
C SER A 96 -5.92 -7.62 -13.88
N ASN A 97 -4.96 -8.39 -13.34
CA ASN A 97 -4.37 -9.56 -13.98
C ASN A 97 -4.94 -10.89 -13.45
N MET A 98 -6.05 -10.84 -12.70
CA MET A 98 -6.70 -12.00 -12.09
C MET A 98 -8.16 -12.09 -12.54
N THR A 99 -8.77 -13.26 -12.37
CA THR A 99 -10.21 -13.46 -12.67
C THR A 99 -11.00 -13.63 -11.38
N TYR A 100 -12.02 -12.81 -11.17
CA TYR A 100 -12.91 -12.98 -10.03
C TYR A 100 -13.84 -14.18 -10.27
N ASN A 101 -13.84 -15.15 -9.36
CA ASN A 101 -14.70 -16.32 -9.47
C ASN A 101 -16.11 -15.98 -8.97
N THR A 102 -16.99 -15.61 -9.88
CA THR A 102 -18.40 -15.24 -9.58
C THR A 102 -19.25 -16.41 -9.10
N SER A 103 -18.84 -17.66 -9.32
CA SER A 103 -19.57 -18.85 -8.85
C SER A 103 -19.32 -19.13 -7.37
N LEU A 104 -18.16 -18.73 -6.84
CA LEU A 104 -17.78 -18.87 -5.43
C LEU A 104 -17.86 -17.53 -4.67
N GLY A 105 -17.82 -16.43 -5.40
CA GLY A 105 -17.67 -15.07 -4.87
C GLY A 105 -18.98 -14.38 -4.54
N TYR A 106 -18.94 -13.53 -3.52
CA TYR A 106 -20.01 -12.61 -3.19
C TYR A 106 -20.30 -11.66 -4.37
N GLN A 107 -21.59 -11.41 -4.60
CA GLN A 107 -22.09 -10.52 -5.64
C GLN A 107 -23.11 -9.53 -5.03
N ILE A 108 -22.89 -8.23 -5.22
CA ILE A 108 -23.84 -7.19 -4.83
C ILE A 108 -25.04 -7.22 -5.77
N VAL A 109 -26.24 -7.40 -5.21
CA VAL A 109 -27.49 -7.34 -5.99
C VAL A 109 -27.69 -5.93 -6.55
N GLY A 110 -27.80 -5.82 -7.87
CA GLY A 110 -27.95 -4.54 -8.57
C GLY A 110 -26.66 -3.71 -8.66
N GLY A 111 -25.51 -4.27 -8.26
CA GLY A 111 -24.21 -3.62 -8.43
C GLY A 111 -23.69 -3.72 -9.86
N ASP A 112 -22.89 -2.74 -10.28
CA ASP A 112 -22.17 -2.73 -11.55
C ASP A 112 -20.84 -3.50 -11.44
N GLN A 113 -20.92 -4.78 -11.09
CA GLN A 113 -19.72 -5.61 -10.90
C GLN A 113 -19.41 -6.52 -12.10
N GLY A 114 -20.40 -6.84 -12.95
CA GLY A 114 -20.20 -7.78 -14.07
C GLY A 114 -19.52 -9.08 -13.61
N ASP A 115 -18.38 -9.40 -14.22
CA ASP A 115 -17.50 -10.53 -13.86
C ASP A 115 -16.40 -10.15 -12.86
N GLY A 116 -16.45 -8.94 -12.30
CA GLY A 116 -15.50 -8.39 -11.35
C GLY A 116 -15.92 -8.54 -9.88
N PRO A 117 -15.02 -8.19 -8.96
CA PRO A 117 -15.25 -8.26 -7.52
C PRO A 117 -16.19 -7.13 -7.04
N PRO A 118 -16.81 -7.30 -5.86
CA PRO A 118 -17.53 -6.22 -5.19
C PRO A 118 -16.57 -5.12 -4.70
N THR A 119 -17.01 -3.86 -4.77
CA THR A 119 -16.35 -2.73 -4.09
C THR A 119 -17.00 -2.47 -2.74
N ASP A 120 -16.23 -1.89 -1.80
CA ASP A 120 -16.67 -1.54 -0.44
C ASP A 120 -17.20 -2.71 0.40
N VAL A 121 -16.78 -3.93 0.08
CA VAL A 121 -17.07 -5.12 0.88
C VAL A 121 -15.77 -5.61 1.49
N GLN A 122 -15.72 -5.63 2.80
CA GLN A 122 -14.54 -5.99 3.57
C GLN A 122 -14.42 -7.51 3.73
N GLY A 123 -13.18 -7.99 3.78
CA GLY A 123 -12.89 -9.37 4.12
C GLY A 123 -11.51 -9.54 4.73
N TRP A 124 -11.34 -10.59 5.53
CA TRP A 124 -10.06 -10.98 6.10
C TRP A 124 -9.03 -11.23 4.98
N VAL A 125 -7.79 -10.76 5.20
CA VAL A 125 -6.66 -11.00 4.30
C VAL A 125 -5.38 -11.19 5.10
N ARG A 126 -4.47 -12.07 4.67
CA ARG A 126 -3.15 -12.19 5.28
C ARG A 126 -2.27 -11.00 4.90
N THR A 127 -1.51 -10.49 5.85
CA THR A 127 -0.62 -9.32 5.63
C THR A 127 0.87 -9.65 5.73
N GLY A 128 1.23 -10.89 6.10
CA GLY A 128 2.62 -11.36 6.12
C GLY A 128 3.45 -10.90 7.33
N ASN A 129 2.81 -10.39 8.38
CA ASN A 129 3.48 -9.88 9.59
C ASN A 129 3.43 -10.88 10.77
N LEU A 130 4.25 -10.63 11.80
CA LEU A 130 4.24 -11.31 13.09
C LEU A 130 2.88 -11.10 13.80
N PRO A 131 2.47 -12.02 14.70
CA PRO A 131 1.22 -11.89 15.42
C PRO A 131 1.23 -10.65 16.33
N SER A 132 0.53 -9.60 15.91
CA SER A 132 0.10 -8.53 16.80
C SER A 132 -1.15 -9.00 17.54
N THR A 133 -1.11 -8.97 18.87
CA THR A 133 -2.18 -9.46 19.74
C THR A 133 -3.05 -8.34 20.33
N GLY A 134 -3.20 -7.19 19.64
CA GLY A 134 -3.94 -6.04 20.19
C GLY A 134 -3.97 -4.80 19.30
N THR A 135 -4.01 -3.59 19.89
CA THR A 135 -4.09 -2.28 19.23
C THR A 135 -2.94 -2.07 18.24
N GLY A 136 -3.22 -2.27 16.96
CA GLY A 136 -2.25 -2.15 15.88
C GLY A 136 -2.92 -1.62 14.62
N ALA A 137 -2.13 -1.38 13.59
CA ALA A 137 -2.63 -0.87 12.33
C ALA A 137 -2.94 -2.02 11.35
N PRO A 138 -3.77 -1.77 10.33
CA PRO A 138 -3.89 -2.68 9.18
C PRO A 138 -2.49 -3.03 8.65
N GLY A 139 -2.25 -4.29 8.30
CA GLY A 139 -0.90 -4.75 7.91
C GLY A 139 -0.06 -5.32 9.05
N THR A 140 -0.42 -5.07 10.31
CA THR A 140 0.26 -5.62 11.49
C THR A 140 -0.62 -6.57 12.30
N ASN A 141 -1.94 -6.39 12.22
CA ASN A 141 -2.94 -7.15 12.97
C ASN A 141 -3.41 -8.37 12.17
N ASN A 142 -3.41 -9.54 12.80
CA ASN A 142 -3.68 -10.82 12.12
C ASN A 142 -4.40 -11.83 13.01
N CYS A 143 -5.13 -11.43 14.06
CA CYS A 143 -5.87 -12.35 14.94
C CYS A 143 -5.04 -13.50 15.52
N GLY A 144 -3.80 -13.21 15.95
CA GLY A 144 -2.90 -14.25 16.45
C GLY A 144 -2.54 -15.26 15.37
N SER A 145 -2.27 -14.81 14.15
CA SER A 145 -2.14 -15.64 12.94
C SER A 145 -3.42 -16.36 12.54
N TYR A 146 -4.56 -15.70 12.72
CA TYR A 146 -5.90 -16.16 12.40
C TYR A 146 -6.24 -17.46 13.14
N SER A 147 -5.88 -17.49 14.43
CA SER A 147 -6.13 -18.61 15.33
C SER A 147 -7.01 -18.22 16.53
N GLN A 148 -7.44 -16.95 16.60
CA GLN A 148 -8.14 -16.39 17.75
C GLN A 148 -9.52 -15.89 17.36
N ASP A 149 -10.49 -16.16 18.21
CA ASP A 149 -11.79 -15.51 18.31
C ASP A 149 -11.74 -14.63 19.56
N SER A 150 -11.69 -13.31 19.38
CA SER A 150 -11.43 -12.37 20.48
C SER A 150 -11.97 -10.98 20.19
N ASP A 151 -12.56 -10.36 21.21
CA ASP A 151 -13.11 -9.01 21.19
C ASP A 151 -12.10 -7.90 21.51
N VAL A 152 -10.87 -8.29 21.88
CA VAL A 152 -9.73 -7.40 22.21
C VAL A 152 -8.57 -7.53 21.24
N MET A 153 -8.55 -8.57 20.40
CA MET A 153 -7.61 -8.71 19.29
C MET A 153 -8.27 -8.30 17.99
N GLU A 154 -7.45 -7.87 17.04
CA GLU A 154 -7.92 -7.49 15.72
C GLU A 154 -7.13 -8.19 14.61
N GLY A 155 -7.76 -8.29 13.45
CA GLY A 155 -7.18 -8.74 12.20
C GLY A 155 -7.27 -7.66 11.14
N THR A 156 -6.45 -7.78 10.10
CA THR A 156 -6.55 -6.90 8.94
C THR A 156 -7.68 -7.39 8.03
N ILE A 157 -8.54 -6.46 7.64
CA ILE A 157 -9.52 -6.62 6.58
C ILE A 157 -9.27 -5.61 5.47
N VAL A 158 -9.60 -5.98 4.24
CA VAL A 158 -9.45 -5.11 3.08
C VAL A 158 -10.68 -5.13 2.18
N SER A 159 -10.88 -4.05 1.43
CA SER A 159 -11.88 -3.93 0.37
C SER A 159 -11.33 -3.13 -0.81
N LEU A 160 -11.95 -3.28 -1.98
CA LEU A 160 -11.71 -2.37 -3.09
C LEU A 160 -12.45 -1.04 -2.84
N PRO A 161 -11.79 0.12 -3.02
CA PRO A 161 -12.40 1.41 -2.73
C PRO A 161 -13.52 1.75 -3.72
N ASN A 162 -14.63 2.30 -3.22
CA ASN A 162 -15.73 2.85 -4.00
C ASN A 162 -15.72 4.39 -4.05
N ASP A 163 -15.00 5.06 -3.15
CA ASP A 163 -14.91 6.52 -3.11
C ASP A 163 -13.75 7.03 -3.97
N TRP A 164 -14.11 7.63 -5.11
CA TRP A 164 -13.17 8.28 -6.03
C TRP A 164 -13.29 9.81 -6.01
N SER A 165 -13.98 10.36 -5.00
CA SER A 165 -14.25 11.79 -4.90
C SER A 165 -13.06 12.61 -4.37
N THR A 166 -12.06 11.94 -3.78
CA THR A 166 -10.85 12.59 -3.25
C THR A 166 -9.80 12.74 -4.35
N PRO A 167 -9.47 13.96 -4.80
CA PRO A 167 -8.46 14.15 -5.83
C PRO A 167 -7.07 13.69 -5.36
N GLY A 168 -6.36 12.92 -6.18
CA GLY A 168 -4.98 12.52 -5.94
C GLY A 168 -4.77 11.19 -5.22
N THR A 169 -5.84 10.45 -4.88
CA THR A 169 -5.71 9.05 -4.43
C THR A 169 -5.50 8.12 -5.63
N LEU A 170 -4.71 7.07 -5.44
CA LEU A 170 -4.50 6.05 -6.47
C LEU A 170 -5.78 5.22 -6.61
N ILE A 171 -6.34 5.17 -7.82
CA ILE A 171 -7.44 4.27 -8.15
C ILE A 171 -6.88 2.84 -8.17
N GLY A 172 -7.55 1.93 -7.44
CA GLY A 172 -7.16 0.51 -7.38
C GLY A 172 -6.28 0.11 -6.20
N SER A 173 -5.91 1.05 -5.30
CA SER A 173 -5.28 0.67 -4.03
C SER A 173 -6.32 0.06 -3.08
N TRP A 174 -6.06 -1.14 -2.56
CA TRP A 174 -6.87 -1.75 -1.50
C TRP A 174 -7.04 -0.80 -0.31
N SER A 175 -8.28 -0.63 0.14
CA SER A 175 -8.59 0.03 1.40
C SER A 175 -8.41 -0.97 2.53
N ALA A 176 -7.58 -0.64 3.53
CA ALA A 176 -7.27 -1.52 4.63
C ALA A 176 -7.72 -0.91 5.96
N THR A 177 -8.39 -1.70 6.79
CA THR A 177 -8.74 -1.37 8.17
C THR A 177 -8.53 -2.60 9.07
N THR A 178 -8.84 -2.48 10.35
CA THR A 178 -8.88 -3.60 11.27
C THR A 178 -10.32 -3.92 11.68
N SER A 179 -10.56 -5.18 12.01
CA SER A 179 -11.80 -5.64 12.64
C SER A 179 -11.45 -6.59 13.79
N LYS A 180 -12.34 -6.68 14.78
CA LYS A 180 -12.15 -7.58 15.91
C LYS A 180 -12.23 -9.01 15.44
N CYS A 181 -11.43 -9.88 16.04
CA CYS A 181 -11.36 -11.28 15.63
C CYS A 181 -12.64 -12.07 15.92
N ASN A 182 -13.50 -11.58 16.82
CA ASN A 182 -14.83 -12.12 17.09
C ASN A 182 -15.96 -11.49 16.25
N THR A 183 -15.62 -10.72 15.22
CA THR A 183 -16.61 -10.12 14.33
C THR A 183 -16.65 -10.91 13.04
N ASP A 184 -17.86 -11.25 12.64
CA ASP A 184 -18.15 -11.87 11.35
C ASP A 184 -17.62 -11.01 10.20
N GLN A 185 -16.76 -11.59 9.37
CA GLN A 185 -16.33 -11.02 8.10
C GLN A 185 -16.33 -12.07 7.00
N ARG A 186 -16.28 -11.59 5.76
CA ARG A 186 -15.94 -12.42 4.61
C ARG A 186 -14.45 -12.72 4.59
N VAL A 187 -14.03 -13.64 3.73
CA VAL A 187 -12.61 -13.97 3.52
C VAL A 187 -12.24 -13.79 2.06
N TRP A 188 -11.15 -13.08 1.79
CA TRP A 188 -10.57 -13.05 0.46
C TRP A 188 -9.80 -14.34 0.22
N CYS A 189 -10.15 -15.05 -0.85
CA CYS A 189 -9.59 -16.33 -1.23
C CYS A 189 -8.89 -16.22 -2.59
N VAL A 190 -7.78 -16.92 -2.76
CA VAL A 190 -7.04 -17.02 -4.02
C VAL A 190 -6.74 -18.48 -4.33
N GLU A 191 -6.80 -18.84 -5.60
CA GLU A 191 -6.51 -20.17 -6.12
C GLU A 191 -5.06 -20.58 -5.79
N ASP A 192 -4.85 -21.82 -5.37
CA ASP A 192 -3.53 -22.37 -4.97
C ASP A 192 -2.50 -22.41 -6.11
#